data_AF-R0FMR9-F1
#
_entry.id   AF-R0FMR9-F1
#
_cell.length_a   1.000
_cell.length_b   1.000
_cell.length_c   1.000
_cell.angle_alpha   90.00
_cell.angle_beta   90.00
_cell.angle_gamma   90.00
#
_symmetry.space_group_name_H-M   'P 1'
#
loop_
_entity.id
_entity.type
_entity.pdbx_description
1 polymer ?
#
loop_
_entity_poly.entity_id
_entity_poly.type
_entity_poly.pdbx_seq_one_letter_code
_entity_poly.pdbx_strand_id
1 'polypeptide(L)'
;MKNVMVVIDESNSSYELLIWALENHKETIESSNVFIFATQPQNSFTPPTVLSSSVGFAQIFYPFSPNSELIRLAHEKNMRIALGILEKAKNICLSHGIKAETFTYAGEPNDLIPKIIQERQIDVLVMSAQQTQK
;
A
#
# COMPACT_ATOMS: atom_id res chain seq x y z
N MET A 1 -3.86 -21.45 14.46
CA MET A 1 -3.43 -20.86 13.18
C MET A 1 -3.72 -19.38 13.28
N LYS A 2 -2.69 -18.53 13.27
CA LYS A 2 -2.85 -17.08 13.41
C LYS A 2 -2.89 -16.41 12.05
N ASN A 3 -3.47 -15.23 11.95
CA ASN A 3 -3.42 -14.38 10.77
C ASN A 3 -2.37 -13.28 10.99
N VAL A 4 -1.26 -13.37 10.26
CA VAL A 4 -0.14 -12.43 10.37
C VAL A 4 -0.12 -11.54 9.14
N MET A 5 -0.23 -10.23 9.34
CA MET A 5 -0.14 -9.23 8.27
C MET A 5 1.18 -8.47 8.36
N VAL A 6 1.90 -8.40 7.24
CA VAL A 6 3.11 -7.57 7.10
C VAL A 6 2.81 -6.41 6.16
N VAL A 7 3.07 -5.19 6.62
CA VAL A 7 2.92 -3.96 5.83
C VAL A 7 4.24 -3.64 5.13
N ILE A 8 4.19 -3.54 3.79
CA ILE A 8 5.35 -3.30 2.94
C ILE A 8 5.14 -2.02 2.12
N ASP A 9 6.22 -1.28 1.93
CA ASP A 9 6.30 -0.12 1.06
C ASP A 9 7.50 -0.24 0.09
N GLU A 10 7.89 0.86 -0.57
CA GLU A 10 9.05 0.87 -1.45
C GLU A 10 10.39 0.85 -0.69
N SER A 11 10.39 1.11 0.62
CA SER A 11 11.62 1.22 1.41
C SER A 11 12.31 -0.14 1.56
N ASN A 12 13.65 -0.15 1.53
CA ASN A 12 14.40 -1.38 1.79
C ASN A 12 14.09 -1.92 3.20
N SER A 13 13.88 -1.02 4.16
CA SER A 13 13.57 -1.34 5.56
C SER A 13 12.36 -2.25 5.73
N SER A 14 11.33 -2.10 4.89
CA SER A 14 10.15 -2.97 4.95
C SER A 14 10.43 -4.39 4.44
N TYR A 15 11.29 -4.54 3.42
CA TYR A 15 11.74 -5.86 2.95
C TYR A 15 12.69 -6.53 3.94
N GLU A 16 13.61 -5.79 4.55
CA GLU A 16 14.47 -6.33 5.61
C GLU A 16 13.64 -6.81 6.80
N LEU A 17 12.59 -6.06 7.18
CA LEU A 17 11.65 -6.48 8.22
C LEU A 17 10.90 -7.76 7.84
N LEU A 18 10.49 -7.89 6.58
CA LEU A 18 9.84 -9.11 6.08
C LEU A 18 10.79 -10.32 6.19
N ILE A 19 12.02 -10.18 5.69
CA ILE A 19 13.03 -11.25 5.77
C ILE A 19 13.29 -11.61 7.22
N TRP A 20 13.50 -10.60 8.07
CA TRP A 20 13.71 -10.80 9.49
C TRP A 20 12.56 -11.57 10.15
N ALA A 21 11.30 -11.23 9.83
CA ALA A 21 10.13 -11.92 10.35
C ALA A 21 10.07 -13.38 9.88
N LEU A 22 10.37 -13.64 8.61
CA LEU A 22 10.41 -14.99 8.03
C LEU A 22 11.51 -15.87 8.67
N GLU A 23 12.68 -15.30 8.94
CA GLU A 23 13.82 -16.03 9.50
C GLU A 23 13.71 -16.26 11.02
N ASN A 24 13.31 -15.24 11.77
CA ASN A 24 13.35 -15.26 13.24
C ASN A 24 12.06 -15.77 13.87
N HIS A 25 10.94 -15.72 13.16
CA HIS A 25 9.63 -16.18 13.63
C HIS A 25 9.06 -17.34 12.79
N LYS A 26 9.94 -18.14 12.20
CA LYS A 26 9.60 -19.22 11.26
C LYS A 26 8.50 -20.17 11.76
N GLU A 27 8.61 -20.68 12.99
CA GLU A 27 7.62 -21.61 13.57
C GLU A 27 6.23 -20.98 13.72
N THR A 28 6.17 -19.70 14.08
CA THR A 28 4.91 -18.95 14.16
C THR A 28 4.35 -18.70 12.77
N ILE A 29 5.18 -18.36 11.79
CA ILE A 29 4.75 -18.03 10.43
C ILE A 29 4.31 -19.27 9.65
N GLU A 30 5.03 -20.40 9.75
CA GLU A 30 4.66 -21.66 9.08
C GLU A 30 3.31 -22.22 9.54
N SER A 31 2.92 -21.94 10.79
CA SER A 31 1.64 -22.34 11.35
C SER A 31 0.54 -21.26 11.22
N SER A 32 0.79 -20.22 10.42
CA SER A 32 -0.09 -19.05 10.27
C SER A 32 -0.48 -18.78 8.82
N ASN A 33 -1.59 -18.07 8.65
CA ASN A 33 -1.92 -17.45 7.37
C ASN A 33 -1.15 -16.13 7.26
N VAL A 34 -0.38 -15.97 6.18
CA VAL A 34 0.47 -14.81 5.98
C VAL A 34 -0.15 -13.90 4.92
N PHE A 35 -0.31 -12.63 5.29
CA PHE A 35 -0.85 -11.58 4.46
C PHE A 35 0.22 -10.51 4.24
N ILE A 36 0.44 -10.11 2.99
CA ILE A 36 1.29 -8.99 2.64
C ILE A 36 0.40 -7.87 2.12
N PHE A 37 0.49 -6.72 2.79
CA PHE A 37 -0.26 -5.53 2.44
C PHE A 37 0.68 -4.43 1.97
N ALA A 38 0.39 -3.84 0.81
CA ALA A 38 1.08 -2.65 0.32
C ALA A 38 0.11 -1.48 0.19
N THR A 39 0.45 -0.35 0.82
CA THR A 39 -0.29 0.90 0.67
C THR A 39 0.00 1.50 -0.71
N GLN A 40 -1.04 1.99 -1.41
CA GLN A 40 -0.80 2.77 -2.61
C GLN A 40 -0.26 4.14 -2.20
N PRO A 41 0.82 4.64 -2.84
CA PRO A 41 1.29 6.01 -2.61
C PRO A 41 0.13 6.99 -2.80
N GLN A 42 -0.09 7.87 -1.85
CA GLN A 42 -1.06 8.96 -2.01
C GLN A 42 -0.44 10.00 -2.95
N ASN A 43 -1.11 10.29 -4.06
CA ASN A 43 -0.81 11.51 -4.79
C ASN A 43 -1.56 12.63 -4.08
N SER A 44 -0.84 13.49 -3.34
CA SER A 44 -1.34 14.79 -2.94
C SER A 44 -1.46 15.68 -4.19
N PHE A 45 -2.30 15.29 -5.13
CA PHE A 45 -2.67 16.15 -6.24
C PHE A 45 -3.74 17.10 -5.70
N THR A 46 -3.31 18.05 -4.86
CA THR A 46 -4.07 19.28 -4.70
C THR A 46 -3.98 20.00 -6.03
N PRO A 47 -5.05 20.05 -6.85
CA PRO A 47 -5.04 20.94 -8.00
C PRO A 47 -4.72 22.35 -7.46
N PRO A 48 -3.95 23.17 -8.19
CA PRO A 48 -3.67 24.52 -7.74
C PRO A 48 -4.98 25.32 -7.78
N THR A 49 -5.75 25.27 -6.70
CA THR A 49 -6.90 26.16 -6.48
C THR A 49 -6.43 27.58 -6.12
N VAL A 50 -5.11 27.79 -6.05
CA VAL A 50 -4.47 29.05 -5.65
C VAL A 50 -3.42 29.46 -6.68
N LEU A 51 -3.82 29.62 -7.95
CA LEU A 51 -3.09 30.48 -8.88
C LEU A 51 -4.07 31.43 -9.58
N SER A 52 -4.22 32.59 -8.95
CA SER A 52 -4.21 33.93 -9.57
C SER A 52 -5.14 34.17 -10.78
N SER A 53 -6.34 34.67 -10.50
CA SER A 53 -7.09 35.74 -11.19
C SER A 53 -7.03 35.95 -12.73
N SER A 54 -6.66 34.97 -13.57
CA SER A 54 -6.69 35.14 -15.03
C SER A 54 -7.27 33.98 -15.84
N VAL A 55 -7.64 32.86 -15.20
CA VAL A 55 -8.15 31.67 -15.92
C VAL A 55 -9.64 31.38 -15.67
N GLY A 56 -10.35 32.32 -15.04
CA GLY A 56 -11.68 32.14 -14.44
C GLY A 56 -12.85 31.80 -15.37
N PHE A 57 -12.66 31.74 -16.69
CA PHE A 57 -13.74 31.43 -17.63
C PHE A 57 -13.51 30.18 -18.48
N ALA A 58 -12.26 29.76 -18.72
CA ALA A 58 -11.98 28.59 -19.57
C ALA A 58 -12.41 27.26 -18.93
N GLN A 59 -12.53 27.22 -17.59
CA GLN A 59 -12.95 26.04 -16.84
C GLN A 59 -14.47 25.79 -16.90
N ILE A 60 -15.25 26.76 -17.36
CA ILE A 60 -16.72 26.65 -17.49
C ILE A 60 -17.11 26.02 -18.84
N PHE A 61 -16.26 26.19 -19.87
CA PHE A 61 -16.56 25.77 -21.26
C PHE A 61 -15.93 24.44 -21.69
N TYR A 62 -15.02 23.87 -20.89
CA TYR A 62 -14.44 22.55 -21.16
C TYR A 62 -14.86 21.53 -20.10
N PRO A 63 -15.86 20.67 -20.36
CA PRO A 63 -16.30 19.63 -19.42
C PRO A 63 -15.24 18.53 -19.22
N PHE A 64 -14.18 18.51 -20.04
CA PHE A 64 -12.99 17.70 -19.85
C PHE A 64 -11.95 18.50 -19.07
N SER A 65 -12.03 18.47 -17.74
CA SER A 65 -10.93 18.96 -16.91
C SER A 65 -9.72 18.04 -17.13
N PRO A 66 -8.54 18.55 -17.56
CA PRO A 66 -7.31 17.75 -17.66
C PRO A 66 -6.94 17.09 -16.32
N ASN A 67 -7.54 17.53 -15.22
CA ASN A 67 -7.33 16.95 -13.89
C ASN A 67 -7.87 15.53 -13.75
N SER A 68 -8.97 15.13 -14.40
CA SER A 68 -9.54 13.78 -14.20
C SER A 68 -8.70 12.68 -14.87
N GLU A 69 -8.18 12.98 -16.05
CA GLU A 69 -7.26 12.08 -16.77
C GLU A 69 -5.95 11.93 -15.98
N LEU A 70 -5.36 13.04 -15.53
CA LEU A 70 -4.14 13.03 -14.72
C LEU A 70 -4.33 12.27 -13.40
N ILE A 71 -5.47 12.43 -12.73
CA ILE A 71 -5.81 11.67 -11.51
C ILE A 71 -5.93 10.17 -11.83
N ARG A 72 -6.54 9.80 -12.95
CA ARG A 72 -6.64 8.40 -13.39
C ARG A 72 -5.26 7.81 -13.67
N LEU A 73 -4.41 8.50 -14.42
CA LEU A 73 -3.03 8.05 -14.70
C LEU A 73 -2.19 7.93 -13.43
N ALA A 74 -2.33 8.89 -12.51
CA ALA A 74 -1.71 8.84 -11.20
C ALA A 74 -2.13 7.59 -10.41
N HIS A 75 -3.42 7.31 -10.33
CA HIS A 75 -3.95 6.13 -9.66
C HIS A 75 -3.47 4.83 -10.33
N GLU A 76 -3.51 4.75 -11.66
CA GLU A 76 -3.00 3.59 -12.40
C GLU A 76 -1.50 3.36 -12.14
N LYS A 77 -0.70 4.42 -12.11
CA LYS A 77 0.72 4.35 -11.77
C LYS A 77 0.91 3.81 -10.34
N ASN A 78 0.21 4.36 -9.36
CA ASN A 78 0.36 3.97 -7.95
C ASN A 78 -0.07 2.53 -7.72
N MET A 79 -1.13 2.09 -8.39
CA MET A 79 -1.55 0.69 -8.39
C MET A 79 -0.46 -0.22 -8.98
N ARG A 80 0.17 0.15 -10.10
CA ARG A 80 1.28 -0.62 -10.68
C ARG A 80 2.48 -0.71 -9.72
N ILE A 81 2.82 0.38 -9.04
CA ILE A 81 3.90 0.41 -8.04
C ILE A 81 3.58 -0.57 -6.90
N ALA A 82 2.37 -0.47 -6.33
CA ALA A 82 1.92 -1.37 -5.26
C ALA A 82 1.94 -2.84 -5.69
N LEU A 83 1.51 -3.14 -6.92
CA LEU A 83 1.58 -4.51 -7.47
C LEU A 83 3.02 -5.02 -7.59
N GLY A 84 3.96 -4.18 -8.04
CA GLY A 84 5.38 -4.55 -8.10
C GLY A 84 6.00 -4.81 -6.72
N ILE A 85 5.62 -4.00 -5.72
CA ILE A 85 6.02 -4.20 -4.31
C ILE A 85 5.50 -5.55 -3.80
N LEU A 86 4.21 -5.82 -4.03
CA LEU A 86 3.57 -7.08 -3.62
C LEU A 86 4.18 -8.29 -4.31
N GLU A 87 4.48 -8.20 -5.61
CA GLU A 87 5.13 -9.27 -6.36
C GLU A 87 6.51 -9.60 -5.79
N LYS A 88 7.34 -8.58 -5.52
CA LYS A 88 8.65 -8.77 -4.89
C LYS A 88 8.51 -9.43 -3.51
N ALA A 89 7.64 -8.92 -2.66
CA ALA A 89 7.43 -9.46 -1.31
C ALA A 89 6.90 -10.91 -1.35
N LYS A 90 5.99 -11.22 -2.28
CA LYS A 90 5.49 -12.58 -2.49
C LYS A 90 6.59 -13.54 -2.90
N ASN A 91 7.48 -13.13 -3.79
CA ASN A 91 8.62 -13.94 -4.22
C ASN A 91 9.58 -14.22 -3.06
N ILE A 92 9.81 -13.25 -2.17
CA ILE A 92 10.60 -13.45 -0.94
C ILE A 92 9.91 -14.46 -0.02
N CYS A 93 8.60 -14.36 0.20
CA CYS A 93 7.88 -15.35 1.01
C CYS A 93 8.00 -16.76 0.41
N LEU A 94 7.80 -16.88 -0.91
CA LEU A 94 7.89 -18.15 -1.62
C LEU A 94 9.29 -18.76 -1.55
N SER A 95 10.37 -17.96 -1.63
CA SER A 95 11.73 -18.47 -1.48
C SER A 95 12.02 -19.01 -0.09
N HIS A 96 11.24 -18.62 0.91
CA HIS A 96 11.28 -19.14 2.29
C HIS A 96 10.26 -20.26 2.54
N GLY A 97 9.57 -20.75 1.50
CA GLY A 97 8.57 -21.81 1.60
C GLY A 97 7.21 -21.34 2.12
N ILE A 98 6.98 -20.03 2.22
CA ILE A 98 5.75 -19.44 2.74
C ILE A 98 4.86 -18.95 1.59
N LYS A 99 3.62 -19.45 1.53
CA LYS A 99 2.62 -18.97 0.59
C LYS A 99 1.83 -17.82 1.21
N ALA A 100 2.19 -16.59 0.85
CA ALA A 100 1.49 -15.41 1.33
C ALA A 100 0.37 -14.94 0.38
N GLU A 101 -0.75 -14.46 0.94
CA GLU A 101 -1.77 -13.70 0.23
C GLU A 101 -1.35 -12.23 0.14
N THR A 102 -1.46 -11.65 -1.05
CA THR A 102 -1.06 -10.25 -1.30
C THR A 102 -2.26 -9.40 -1.66
N PHE A 103 -2.40 -8.21 -1.09
CA PHE A 103 -3.43 -7.26 -1.49
C PHE A 103 -2.98 -5.81 -1.30
N THR A 104 -3.66 -4.91 -2.00
CA THR A 104 -3.47 -3.47 -1.90
C THR A 104 -4.84 -2.81 -1.99
N TYR A 105 -4.99 -1.63 -1.40
CA TYR A 105 -6.21 -0.83 -1.51
C TYR A 105 -5.83 0.63 -1.75
N ALA A 106 -6.68 1.33 -2.49
CA ALA A 106 -6.61 2.77 -2.64
C ALA A 106 -7.32 3.43 -1.45
N GLY A 107 -6.65 4.34 -0.75
CA GLY A 107 -7.19 5.03 0.43
C GLY A 107 -6.12 5.37 1.46
N GLU A 108 -6.51 6.15 2.48
CA GLU A 108 -5.60 6.54 3.55
C GLU A 108 -5.23 5.34 4.44
N PRO A 109 -3.94 5.07 4.69
CA PRO A 109 -3.50 3.91 5.47
C PRO A 109 -4.11 3.85 6.87
N ASN A 110 -4.27 5.02 7.51
CA ASN A 110 -4.79 5.16 8.88
C ASN A 110 -6.24 4.70 9.03
N ASP A 111 -7.06 4.86 7.99
CA ASP A 111 -8.45 4.40 8.00
C ASP A 111 -8.56 2.94 7.53
N LEU A 112 -7.67 2.54 6.64
CA LEU A 112 -7.75 1.29 5.92
C LEU A 112 -7.18 0.10 6.71
N ILE A 113 -6.04 0.28 7.40
CA ILE A 113 -5.42 -0.81 8.18
C ILE A 113 -6.36 -1.34 9.26
N PRO A 114 -7.03 -0.51 10.09
CA PRO A 114 -7.99 -0.99 11.07
C PRO A 114 -9.13 -1.80 10.45
N LYS A 115 -9.65 -1.34 9.30
CA LYS A 115 -10.70 -2.03 8.55
C LYS A 115 -10.22 -3.41 8.06
N ILE A 116 -9.02 -3.49 7.49
CA ILE A 116 -8.42 -4.76 7.04
C ILE A 116 -8.24 -5.72 8.22
N ILE A 117 -7.73 -5.23 9.36
CA ILE A 117 -7.54 -6.03 10.57
C ILE A 117 -8.85 -6.69 10.99
N GLN A 118 -9.95 -5.92 10.96
CA GLN A 118 -11.27 -6.44 11.30
C GLN A 118 -11.81 -7.42 10.24
N GLU A 119 -11.73 -7.09 8.96
CA GLU A 119 -12.26 -7.92 7.86
C GLU A 119 -11.53 -9.25 7.70
N ARG A 120 -10.21 -9.25 7.90
CA ARG A 120 -9.35 -10.44 7.75
C ARG A 120 -8.99 -11.11 9.06
N GLN A 121 -9.54 -10.60 10.18
CA GLN A 121 -9.28 -11.11 11.52
C GLN A 121 -7.78 -11.25 11.80
N ILE A 122 -7.02 -10.17 11.57
CA ILE A 122 -5.56 -10.18 11.73
C ILE A 122 -5.21 -10.23 13.24
N ASP A 123 -4.42 -11.23 13.63
CA ASP A 123 -3.96 -11.42 15.01
C ASP A 123 -2.65 -10.68 15.30
N VAL A 124 -1.79 -10.54 14.27
CA VAL A 124 -0.46 -9.93 14.39
C VAL A 124 -0.24 -8.98 13.22
N LEU A 125 0.06 -7.72 13.53
CA LEU A 125 0.48 -6.71 12.58
C LEU A 125 2.00 -6.49 12.70
N VAL A 126 2.70 -6.61 11.58
CA VAL A 126 4.14 -6.33 11.48
C VAL A 126 4.33 -5.15 10.54
N MET A 127 4.90 -4.07 11.04
CA MET A 127 5.16 -2.86 10.26
C MET A 127 6.42 -2.15 10.75
N SER A 128 7.04 -1.34 9.90
CA SER A 128 8.22 -0.57 10.30
C SER A 128 7.81 0.67 11.11
N ALA A 129 8.64 1.11 12.06
CA ALA A 129 8.34 2.28 12.88
C ALA A 129 8.16 3.58 12.06
N GLN A 130 8.78 3.66 10.88
CA GLN A 130 8.63 4.79 9.96
C GLN A 130 7.23 4.85 9.33
N GLN A 131 6.55 3.71 9.20
CA GLN A 131 5.16 3.65 8.71
C GLN A 131 4.14 4.09 9.78
N THR A 132 4.54 4.22 11.04
CA THR A 132 3.69 4.74 12.12
C THR A 132 3.61 6.27 12.15
N GLN A 133 4.51 6.97 11.44
CA GLN A 133 4.65 8.43 11.48
C GLN A 133 4.22 9.17 10.19
N LYS A 134 3.76 8.43 9.18
CA LYS A 134 3.19 8.99 7.94
C LYS A 134 1.67 8.91 7.98
#